data_AF-A0A089RWT1-F1
#
_entry.id   AF-A0A089RWT1-F1
#
_cell.length_a   1.000
_cell.length_b   1.000
_cell.length_c   1.000
_cell.angle_alpha   90.00
_cell.angle_beta   90.00
_cell.angle_gamma   90.00
#
_symmetry.space_group_name_H-M   'P 1'
#
loop_
_entity.id
_entity.type
_entity.pdbx_description
1 polymer ?
#
loop_
_entity_poly.entity_id
_entity_poly.type
_entity_poly.pdbx_seq_one_letter_code
_entity_poly.pdbx_strand_id
1 'polypeptide(L)'
;MFEFGHGPIWDSDPFTGKLMIGIEIVDSDSDLEVWNRQCIDLYDECYEFNSHGKGCYFNETTLAKNKKKLLCILEQIKSRLEELNDNNFTIEDQATDELNKVN
;
A
#
# COMPACT_ATOMS: atom_id res chain seq x y z
N MET A 1 -5.02 -1.23 -4.13
CA MET A 1 -5.51 -2.41 -3.38
C MET A 1 -4.34 -2.98 -2.59
N PHE A 2 -4.59 -3.53 -1.40
CA PHE A 2 -3.54 -4.20 -0.62
C PHE A 2 -3.57 -5.71 -0.83
N GLU A 3 -2.39 -6.31 -0.98
CA GLU A 3 -2.19 -7.75 -0.96
C GLU A 3 -0.91 -8.08 -0.20
N PHE A 4 -0.77 -9.31 0.30
CA PHE A 4 0.45 -9.72 1.00
C PHE A 4 1.68 -9.53 0.11
N GLY A 5 2.68 -8.80 0.61
CA GLY A 5 3.89 -8.44 -0.13
C GLY A 5 3.71 -7.32 -1.16
N HIS A 6 2.50 -6.75 -1.32
CA HIS A 6 2.23 -5.71 -2.31
C HIS A 6 1.66 -4.45 -1.68
N GLY A 7 2.21 -3.31 -2.07
CA GLY A 7 1.78 -2.00 -1.60
C GLY A 7 0.59 -1.47 -2.40
N PRO A 8 0.10 -0.28 -2.07
CA PRO A 8 -1.07 0.31 -2.72
C PRO A 8 -0.78 0.80 -4.15
N ILE A 9 0.48 0.96 -4.53
CA ILE A 9 0.89 1.37 -5.88
C ILE A 9 1.23 0.12 -6.71
N TRP A 10 0.49 -0.05 -7.81
CA TRP A 10 0.61 -1.21 -8.71
C TRP A 10 1.05 -0.79 -10.12
N ASP A 11 2.02 -1.47 -10.76
CA ASP A 11 2.76 -2.65 -10.26
C ASP A 11 4.02 -2.25 -9.45
N SER A 12 4.34 -3.05 -8.42
CA SER A 12 5.57 -2.93 -7.63
C SER A 12 6.18 -4.29 -7.29
N ASP A 13 7.50 -4.34 -7.13
CA ASP A 13 8.23 -5.57 -6.81
C ASP A 13 7.88 -6.03 -5.39
N PRO A 14 7.42 -7.28 -5.20
CA PRO A 14 6.89 -7.71 -3.91
C PRO A 14 7.94 -7.78 -2.79
N PHE A 15 9.21 -7.95 -3.15
CA PHE A 15 10.28 -8.13 -2.17
C PHE A 15 11.00 -6.83 -1.84
N THR A 16 11.06 -5.88 -2.77
CA THR A 16 11.81 -4.61 -2.68
C THR A 16 10.89 -3.39 -2.57
N GLY A 17 9.61 -3.52 -2.92
CA GLY A 17 8.64 -2.42 -2.93
C GLY A 17 8.89 -1.42 -4.07
N LYS A 18 9.88 -1.72 -4.92
CA LYS A 18 10.31 -0.88 -6.04
C LYS A 18 9.17 -0.76 -7.04
N LEU A 19 8.88 0.47 -7.45
CA LEU A 19 7.82 0.76 -8.41
C LEU A 19 8.25 0.34 -9.82
N MET A 20 7.32 -0.27 -10.56
CA MET A 20 7.52 -0.80 -11.90
C MET A 20 6.29 -0.55 -12.79
N ILE A 21 5.67 0.62 -12.63
CA ILE A 21 4.42 0.99 -13.30
C ILE A 21 4.66 1.28 -14.78
N GLY A 22 5.90 1.61 -15.17
CA GLY A 22 6.28 2.00 -16.52
C GLY A 22 6.15 3.50 -16.78
N ILE A 23 5.95 4.29 -15.72
CA ILE A 23 5.92 5.76 -15.77
C ILE A 23 7.17 6.28 -15.07
N GLU A 24 8.16 6.72 -15.85
CA GLU A 24 9.52 7.03 -15.34
C GLU A 24 9.54 7.98 -14.14
N ILE A 25 8.72 9.03 -14.17
CA ILE A 25 8.64 10.02 -13.09
C ILE A 25 8.06 9.43 -11.80
N VAL A 26 7.18 8.44 -11.90
CA VAL A 26 6.61 7.72 -10.75
C VAL A 26 7.58 6.64 -10.27
N ASP A 27 8.12 5.85 -11.21
CA ASP A 27 9.03 4.74 -10.90
C ASP A 27 10.36 5.19 -10.28
N SER A 28 10.76 6.45 -10.51
CA SER A 28 11.98 7.05 -9.96
C SER A 28 11.75 7.92 -8.73
N ASP A 29 10.51 8.07 -8.26
CA ASP A 29 10.18 8.90 -7.10
C ASP A 29 10.46 8.16 -5.80
N SER A 30 11.47 8.64 -5.06
CA SER A 30 11.93 7.99 -3.82
C SER A 30 10.91 8.07 -2.69
N ASP A 31 10.08 9.11 -2.64
CA ASP A 31 9.09 9.26 -1.58
C ASP A 31 7.96 8.23 -1.79
N LEU A 32 7.50 8.06 -3.03
CA LEU A 32 6.55 7.02 -3.39
C LEU A 32 7.08 5.62 -3.10
N GLU A 33 8.35 5.32 -3.40
CA GLU A 33 8.96 4.03 -3.07
C GLU A 33 8.97 3.78 -1.55
N VAL A 34 9.40 4.77 -0.76
CA VAL A 34 9.45 4.68 0.70
C VAL A 34 8.06 4.48 1.30
N TRP A 35 7.07 5.25 0.85
CA TRP A 35 5.70 5.12 1.34
C TRP A 35 5.04 3.82 0.92
N ASN A 36 5.25 3.38 -0.33
CA ASN A 36 4.76 2.09 -0.81
C ASN A 36 5.32 0.95 0.05
N ARG A 37 6.62 1.00 0.38
CA ARG A 37 7.26 0.03 1.28
C ARG A 37 6.66 0.05 2.69
N GLN A 38 6.49 1.23 3.28
CA GLN A 38 5.89 1.34 4.62
C GLN A 38 4.47 0.77 4.66
N CYS A 39 3.72 0.95 3.58
CA CYS A 39 2.41 0.36 3.41
C CYS A 39 2.45 -1.18 3.34
N ILE A 40 3.41 -1.75 2.60
CA ILE A 40 3.65 -3.21 2.58
C ILE A 40 3.91 -3.72 4.00
N ASP A 41 4.88 -3.13 4.69
CA ASP A 41 5.28 -3.59 6.03
C ASP A 41 4.10 -3.58 7.01
N LEU A 42 3.32 -2.48 7.03
CA LEU A 42 2.16 -2.33 7.93
C LEU A 42 1.01 -3.27 7.60
N TYR A 43 0.81 -3.60 6.33
CA TYR A 43 -0.25 -4.52 5.91
C TYR A 43 0.18 -5.98 6.13
N ASP A 44 1.44 -6.31 5.85
CA ASP A 44 2.02 -7.64 6.06
C ASP A 44 2.08 -8.01 7.54
N GLU A 45 2.25 -7.04 8.45
CA GLU A 45 2.10 -7.22 9.91
C GLU A 45 0.73 -7.76 10.31
N CYS A 46 -0.30 -7.60 9.47
CA CYS A 46 -1.63 -8.16 9.73
C CYS A 46 -1.67 -9.67 9.46
N TYR A 47 -0.70 -10.25 8.77
CA TYR A 47 -0.64 -11.69 8.52
C TYR A 47 0.17 -12.42 9.59
N GLU A 48 -0.45 -13.45 10.15
CA GLU A 48 0.18 -14.36 11.08
C GLU A 48 0.22 -15.78 10.50
N PHE A 49 1.41 -16.38 10.48
CA PHE A 49 1.61 -17.72 9.94
C PHE A 49 1.60 -18.77 11.04
N ASN A 50 0.93 -19.90 10.79
CA ASN A 50 0.77 -21.01 11.74
C ASN A 50 0.20 -20.59 13.11
N SER A 51 -0.64 -19.55 13.14
CA SER A 51 -1.32 -19.06 14.34
C SER A 51 -2.83 -19.34 14.29
N HIS A 52 -3.52 -19.22 15.42
CA HIS A 52 -4.99 -19.34 15.50
C HIS A 52 -5.57 -20.63 14.86
N GLY A 53 -4.78 -21.71 14.80
CA GLY A 53 -5.17 -22.98 14.17
C GLY A 53 -5.26 -22.94 12.64
N LYS A 54 -4.71 -21.91 11.99
CA LYS A 54 -4.69 -21.73 10.53
C LYS A 54 -3.26 -21.62 10.01
N GLY A 55 -3.03 -22.04 8.77
CA GLY A 55 -1.73 -21.86 8.11
C GLY A 55 -1.40 -20.39 7.84
N CYS A 56 -2.43 -19.59 7.57
CA CYS A 56 -2.36 -18.14 7.41
C CYS A 56 -3.61 -17.51 8.03
N TYR A 57 -3.42 -16.59 8.97
CA TYR A 57 -4.47 -15.86 9.66
C TYR A 57 -4.28 -14.36 9.44
N PHE A 58 -5.35 -13.67 9.02
CA PHE A 58 -5.36 -12.22 8.90
C PHE A 58 -5.94 -11.59 10.17
N ASN A 59 -5.15 -10.78 10.86
CA ASN A 59 -5.47 -10.16 12.12
C ASN A 59 -6.10 -8.78 11.91
N GLU A 60 -7.44 -8.74 11.88
CA GLU A 60 -8.22 -7.51 11.77
C GLU A 60 -7.98 -6.52 12.92
N THR A 61 -7.59 -7.00 14.11
CA THR A 61 -7.25 -6.12 15.23
C THR A 61 -5.94 -5.37 14.99
N THR A 62 -4.94 -6.03 14.37
CA THR A 62 -3.71 -5.37 13.92
C THR A 62 -4.02 -4.38 12.80
N LEU A 63 -4.87 -4.75 11.84
CA LEU A 63 -5.30 -3.83 10.79
C LEU A 63 -5.99 -2.59 11.36
N ALA A 64 -6.91 -2.74 12.31
CA ALA A 64 -7.59 -1.60 12.95
C ALA A 64 -6.61 -0.65 13.67
N LYS A 65 -5.55 -1.19 14.28
CA LYS A 65 -4.47 -0.38 14.90
C LYS A 65 -3.63 0.34 13.84
N ASN A 66 -3.32 -0.32 12.73
CA ASN A 66 -2.48 0.22 11.67
C ASN A 66 -3.26 1.16 10.72
N LYS A 67 -4.60 1.05 10.66
CA LYS A 67 -5.49 1.76 9.73
C LYS A 67 -5.23 3.25 9.64
N LYS A 68 -5.12 3.95 10.78
CA LYS A 68 -4.90 5.40 10.79
C LYS A 68 -3.57 5.77 10.09
N LYS A 69 -2.52 4.97 10.31
CA LYS A 69 -1.21 5.19 9.70
C LYS A 69 -1.25 4.85 8.21
N LEU A 70 -1.89 3.75 7.82
CA LEU A 70 -2.08 3.38 6.42
C LEU A 70 -2.83 4.47 5.64
N LEU A 71 -3.95 4.99 6.16
CA LEU A 71 -4.70 6.08 5.53
C LEU A 71 -3.88 7.36 5.39
N CYS A 72 -3.06 7.68 6.39
CA CYS A 72 -2.15 8.84 6.34
C CYS A 72 -1.14 8.70 5.19
N ILE A 73 -0.54 7.51 5.03
CA ILE A 73 0.44 7.25 3.96
C ILE A 73 -0.25 7.22 2.59
N LEU A 74 -1.45 6.66 2.48
CA LEU A 74 -2.23 6.68 1.23
C LEU A 74 -2.53 8.09 0.75
N GLU A 75 -2.89 9.00 1.66
CA GLU A 75 -3.12 10.41 1.32
C GLU A 75 -1.84 11.09 0.82
N GLN A 76 -0.68 10.76 1.41
CA GLN A 76 0.63 11.25 0.95
C GLN A 76 0.96 10.73 -0.45
N ILE A 77 0.77 9.43 -0.69
CA ILE A 77 0.97 8.80 -2.00
C ILE A 77 0.08 9.46 -3.05
N LYS A 78 -1.21 9.61 -2.75
CA LYS A 78 -2.18 10.19 -3.67
C LYS A 78 -1.83 11.65 -4.00
N SER A 79 -1.55 12.46 -2.99
CA SER A 79 -1.14 13.86 -3.19
C SER A 79 0.10 13.94 -4.08
N ARG A 80 1.09 13.08 -3.84
CA ARG A 80 2.33 13.06 -4.63
C ARG A 80 2.08 12.61 -6.07
N LEU A 81 1.26 11.58 -6.29
CA LEU A 81 0.87 11.16 -7.63
C LEU A 81 0.13 12.27 -8.37
N GLU A 82 -0.76 13.02 -7.71
CA GLU A 82 -1.45 14.18 -8.30
C GLU A 82 -0.46 15.30 -8.68
N GLU A 83 0.57 15.57 -7.87
CA GLU A 83 1.63 16.53 -8.19
C GLU A 83 2.44 16.13 -9.42
N LEU A 84 2.73 14.83 -9.59
CA LEU A 84 3.50 14.30 -10.72
C LEU A 84 2.64 14.15 -12.00
N ASN A 85 1.32 14.21 -11.87
CA ASN A 85 0.40 13.95 -12.96
C ASN A 85 0.20 15.18 -13.87
N ASP A 86 0.98 15.26 -14.94
CA ASP A 86 0.77 16.24 -16.02
C ASP A 86 -0.31 15.80 -17.02
N ASN A 87 -1.43 15.26 -16.52
CA ASN A 87 -2.53 14.63 -17.28
C ASN A 87 -2.12 13.39 -18.11
N ASN A 88 -1.03 12.72 -17.73
CA ASN A 88 -0.50 11.57 -18.45
C ASN A 88 -0.95 10.22 -17.88
N PHE A 89 -1.57 10.19 -16.71
CA PHE A 89 -2.11 8.98 -16.11
C PHE A 89 -3.35 9.27 -15.25
N THR A 90 -4.06 8.20 -14.86
CA THR A 90 -5.22 8.26 -13.96
C THR A 90 -4.87 7.60 -12.64
N ILE A 91 -5.44 8.10 -11.54
CA ILE A 91 -5.25 7.56 -10.19
C ILE A 91 -6.58 6.96 -9.73
N GLU A 92 -6.58 5.66 -9.42
CA GLU A 92 -7.72 4.95 -8.84
C GLU A 92 -7.41 4.47 -7.42
N ASP A 93 -7.99 5.11 -6.41
CA ASP A 93 -7.73 4.79 -5.00
C ASP A 93 -8.71 3.74 -4.46
N GLN A 94 -8.41 2.47 -4.75
CA GLN A 94 -9.17 1.34 -4.20
C GLN A 94 -8.76 0.99 -2.76
N ALA A 95 -7.54 1.37 -2.35
CA ALA A 95 -6.97 0.99 -1.05
C ALA A 95 -7.65 1.74 0.11
N THR A 96 -7.92 3.03 -0.06
CA THR A 96 -8.65 3.84 0.93
C THR A 96 -10.08 3.32 1.11
N ASP A 97 -10.75 2.98 0.00
CA ASP A 97 -12.10 2.42 0.02
C ASP A 97 -12.16 1.09 0.78
N GLU A 98 -11.16 0.22 0.61
CA GLU A 98 -11.04 -1.03 1.37
C GLU A 98 -10.83 -0.79 2.86
N LEU A 99 -9.89 0.09 3.22
CA LEU A 99 -9.61 0.40 4.63
C LEU A 99 -10.80 1.06 5.33
N ASN A 100 -11.60 1.85 4.62
CA ASN A 100 -12.79 2.49 5.19
C ASN A 100 -13.92 1.51 5.50
N LYS A 101 -13.94 0.32 4.89
CA LYS A 101 -14.91 -0.76 5.21
C LYS A 101 -14.57 -1.51 6.50
N VAL A 102 -13.33 -1.41 6.98
CA VAL A 102 -12.87 -2.05 8.22
C VAL A 102 -13.21 -1.14 9.39
N ASN A 103 -13.88 -1.67 10.43
CA ASN A 103 -14.35 -0.91 11.59
C ASN A 103 -13.23 -0.51 12.55
#